data_AF-A0A6C1BQ04-F1
#
_entry.id   AF-A0A6C1BQ04-F1
#
_cell.length_a   1.000
_cell.length_b   1.000
_cell.length_c   1.000
_cell.angle_alpha   90.00
_cell.angle_beta   90.00
_cell.angle_gamma   90.00
#
_symmetry.space_group_name_H-M   'P 1'
#
loop_
_entity.id
_entity.type
_entity.pdbx_description
1 polymer ?
#
loop_
_entity_poly.entity_id
_entity_poly.type
_entity_poly.pdbx_seq_one_letter_code
_entity_poly.pdbx_strand_id
1 'polypeptide(L)' 'MENLKEKLKELERLSLDPFKPEALREELENIMKSIPKMSKEEREELLRFLQKLEKRVEENYRICFGWIEEVFKGGFRRQV' A
#
# COMPACT_ATOMS: atom_id res chain seq x y z
N MET A 1 9.70 1.88 21.56
CA MET A 1 9.94 2.08 20.11
C MET A 1 9.24 0.94 19.42
N GLU A 2 8.21 1.21 18.61
CA GLU A 2 7.63 0.16 17.74
C GLU A 2 8.74 -0.41 16.85
N ASN A 3 8.78 -1.72 16.74
CA ASN A 3 9.82 -2.41 15.97
C ASN A 3 9.54 -2.18 14.48
N LEU A 4 10.56 -1.81 13.67
CA LEU A 4 10.43 -1.63 12.22
C LEU A 4 9.66 -2.78 11.58
N LYS A 5 9.93 -4.01 12.03
CA LYS A 5 9.27 -5.23 11.57
C LYS A 5 7.74 -5.21 11.73
N GLU A 6 7.21 -4.60 12.79
CA GLU A 6 5.77 -4.48 13.00
C GLU A 6 5.17 -3.49 12.01
N LYS A 7 5.85 -2.36 11.77
CA LYS A 7 5.41 -1.37 10.78
C LYS A 7 5.42 -1.94 9.36
N LEU A 8 6.44 -2.72 9.00
CA LEU A 8 6.49 -3.38 7.69
C LEU A 8 5.36 -4.41 7.51
N LYS A 9 5.02 -5.18 8.55
CA LYS A 9 3.87 -6.10 8.53
C LYS A 9 2.55 -5.35 8.35
N GLU A 10 2.40 -4.21 9.00
CA GLU A 10 1.20 -3.39 8.88
C GLU A 10 1.07 -2.81 7.47
N LEU A 11 2.15 -2.27 6.89
CA LEU A 11 2.18 -1.85 5.48
C LEU A 11 1.81 -3.00 4.54
N GLU A 12 2.34 -4.20 4.77
CA GLU A 12 2.02 -5.38 3.98
C GLU A 12 0.52 -5.68 4.04
N ARG A 13 -0.06 -5.71 5.25
CA ARG A 13 -1.50 -5.93 5.47
C ARG A 13 -2.35 -4.88 4.76
N LEU A 14 -2.00 -3.60 4.89
CA LEU A 14 -2.73 -2.49 4.28
C LEU A 14 -2.63 -2.51 2.75
N SER A 15 -1.51 -2.99 2.20
CA SER A 15 -1.31 -3.12 0.75
C SER A 15 -2.18 -4.18 0.08
N LEU A 16 -2.84 -5.05 0.86
CA LEU A 16 -3.72 -6.09 0.31
C LEU A 16 -5.11 -5.56 -0.05
N ASP A 17 -5.50 -4.40 0.45
CA ASP A 17 -6.80 -3.78 0.13
C ASP A 17 -6.61 -2.68 -0.93
N PRO A 18 -6.90 -2.95 -2.21
CA PRO A 18 -6.71 -1.97 -3.28
C PRO A 18 -7.73 -0.82 -3.22
N PHE A 19 -8.81 -0.94 -2.44
CA PHE A 19 -9.90 0.03 -2.37
C PHE A 19 -9.81 0.99 -1.18
N LYS A 20 -8.83 0.80 -0.29
CA LYS A 20 -8.58 1.69 0.87
C LYS A 20 -7.12 2.16 0.94
N PRO A 21 -6.63 2.91 -0.07
CA PRO A 21 -5.23 3.32 -0.15
C PRO A 21 -4.82 4.35 0.91
N GLU A 22 -5.76 5.02 1.56
CA GLU A 22 -5.50 6.13 2.49
C GLU A 22 -4.72 5.63 3.72
N ALA A 23 -5.13 4.50 4.29
CA ALA A 23 -4.46 3.92 5.45
C ALA A 23 -3.02 3.51 5.12
N LEU A 24 -2.79 2.94 3.94
CA LEU A 24 -1.45 2.61 3.46
C LEU A 24 -0.59 3.87 3.31
N ARG A 25 -1.15 4.95 2.76
CA ARG A 25 -0.47 6.25 2.61
C ARG A 25 -0.08 6.83 3.96
N GLU A 26 -1.01 6.87 4.91
CA GLU A 26 -0.77 7.42 6.25
C GLU A 26 0.36 6.68 6.99
N GLU A 27 0.40 5.34 6.89
CA GLU A 27 1.47 4.58 7.54
C GLU A 27 2.83 4.74 6.83
N LEU A 28 2.85 4.90 5.50
CA LEU A 28 4.06 5.28 4.76
C LEU A 28 4.58 6.65 5.20
N GLU A 29 3.71 7.65 5.35
CA GLU A 29 4.07 8.98 5.86
C GLU A 29 4.62 8.91 7.29
N ASN A 30 4.07 8.04 8.13
CA ASN A 30 4.57 7.80 9.49
C ASN A 30 5.97 7.19 9.49
N ILE A 31 6.25 6.22 8.60
CA ILE A 31 7.60 5.68 8.42
C ILE A 31 8.57 6.73 7.90
N MET A 32 8.15 7.59 6.97
CA MET A 32 9.04 8.66 6.46
C MET A 32 9.57 9.56 7.58
N LYS A 33 8.74 9.86 8.59
CA LYS A 33 9.13 10.65 9.77
C LYS A 33 10.18 9.94 10.64
N SER A 34 10.26 8.61 10.60
CA SER A 34 11.23 7.84 11.39
C SER A 34 12.55 7.52 10.65
N ILE A 35 12.59 7.65 9.31
CA ILE A 35 13.81 7.42 8.49
C ILE A 35 15.07 8.11 9.04
N PRO A 36 15.04 9.40 9.46
CA PRO A 36 16.24 10.07 9.97
C PRO A 36 16.86 9.38 11.19
N LYS A 37 16.06 8.65 11.97
CA LYS A 37 16.46 7.95 13.20
C LYS A 37 16.82 6.48 12.98
N MET A 38 16.57 5.93 11.79
CA MET A 38 16.86 4.54 11.46
C MET A 38 18.35 4.29 11.29
N SER A 39 18.78 3.08 11.66
CA SER A 39 20.10 2.54 11.34
C SER A 39 20.25 2.30 9.83
N LYS A 40 21.48 2.01 9.39
CA LYS A 40 21.73 1.66 7.99
C LYS A 40 21.01 0.37 7.59
N GLU A 41 21.07 -0.64 8.46
CA GLU A 41 20.44 -1.95 8.25
C GLU A 41 18.92 -1.82 8.14
N GLU A 42 18.31 -1.01 9.01
CA GLU A 42 16.87 -0.71 8.98
C GLU A 42 16.47 -0.01 7.67
N ARG A 43 17.28 0.94 7.18
CA ARG A 43 17.02 1.62 5.90
C ARG A 43 17.14 0.67 4.71
N GLU A 44 18.12 -0.23 4.72
CA GLU A 44 18.27 -1.24 3.68
C GLU A 44 17.10 -2.24 3.67
N GLU A 45 16.63 -2.65 4.86
CA GLU A 45 15.44 -3.50 4.99
C GLU A 45 14.19 -2.80 4.47
N LEU A 46 13.98 -1.54 4.87
CA LEU A 46 12.88 -0.71 4.37
C LEU A 46 12.95 -0.56 2.84
N LEU A 47 14.12 -0.29 2.27
CA LEU A 47 14.28 -0.17 0.82
C LEU A 47 13.89 -1.45 0.08
N ARG A 48 14.37 -2.61 0.55
CA ARG A 48 14.00 -3.92 -0.03
C ARG A 48 12.50 -4.18 0.06
N PHE A 49 11.86 -3.74 1.13
CA PHE A 49 10.41 -3.84 1.28
C PHE A 49 9.67 -2.92 0.31
N LEU A 50 10.06 -1.64 0.22
CA LEU A 50 9.40 -0.65 -0.65
C LEU A 50 9.44 -1.05 -2.13
N GLN A 51 10.54 -1.65 -2.60
CA GLN A 51 10.61 -2.19 -3.98
C GLN A 51 9.58 -3.31 -4.26
N LYS A 52 9.20 -4.09 -3.24
CA LYS A 52 8.14 -5.09 -3.37
C LYS A 52 6.76 -4.44 -3.29
N LEU A 53 6.62 -3.47 -2.39
CA LEU A 53 5.37 -2.72 -2.20
C LEU A 53 4.96 -1.95 -3.45
N GLU A 54 5.92 -1.33 -4.15
CA GLU A 54 5.68 -0.60 -5.40
C GLU A 54 4.93 -1.46 -6.43
N LYS A 55 5.42 -2.69 -6.68
CA LYS A 55 4.77 -3.64 -7.59
C LYS A 55 3.34 -3.97 -7.15
N ARG A 56 3.11 -4.14 -5.85
CA ARG A 56 1.76 -4.39 -5.31
C ARG A 56 0.83 -3.20 -5.53
N VAL A 57 1.31 -1.98 -5.31
CA VAL A 57 0.52 -0.76 -5.52
C VAL A 57 0.16 -0.59 -7.00
N GLU A 58 1.07 -0.89 -7.92
CA GLU A 58 0.78 -0.91 -9.35
C GLU A 58 -0.28 -1.95 -9.73
N GLU A 59 -0.19 -3.17 -9.16
CA GLU A 59 -1.21 -4.20 -9.32
C GLU A 59 -2.58 -3.74 -8.80
N ASN A 60 -2.61 -3.15 -7.61
CA ASN A 60 -3.83 -2.61 -6.99
C ASN A 60 -4.47 -1.53 -7.87
N TYR A 61 -3.67 -0.62 -8.44
CA TYR A 61 -4.16 0.39 -9.37
C TYR A 61 -4.81 -0.26 -10.61
N ARG A 62 -4.16 -1.28 -11.21
CA ARG A 62 -4.72 -2.01 -12.35
C ARG A 62 -6.03 -2.72 -11.99
N ILE A 63 -6.12 -3.33 -10.81
CA ILE A 63 -7.34 -3.99 -10.31
C ILE A 63 -8.47 -2.97 -10.19
N CYS A 64 -8.24 -1.86 -9.48
CA CYS A 64 -9.25 -0.81 -9.31
C CYS A 64 -9.69 -0.21 -10.64
N PHE A 65 -8.76 0.04 -11.55
CA PHE A 65 -9.07 0.56 -12.88
C PHE A 65 -9.89 -0.44 -13.71
N GLY A 66 -9.53 -1.73 -13.68
CA GLY A 66 -10.30 -2.79 -14.34
C GLY A 66 -11.74 -2.88 -13.81
N TRP A 67 -11.91 -2.80 -12.49
CA TRP A 67 -13.24 -2.73 -11.86
C TRP A 67 -14.05 -1.53 -12.34
N ILE A 68 -13.42 -0.35 -12.45
CA ILE A 68 -14.07 0.84 -13.00
C ILE A 68 -14.52 0.58 -14.44
N GLU A 69 -13.65 0.06 -15.29
CA GLU A 69 -14.01 -0.27 -16.67
C GLU A 69 -15.19 -1.24 -16.78
N GLU A 70 -15.23 -2.28 -15.93
CA GLU A 70 -16.35 -3.22 -15.89
C GLU A 70 -17.66 -2.55 -15.47
N VAL A 71 -17.62 -1.68 -14.46
CA VAL A 71 -18.79 -0.89 -14.04
C VAL A 71 -19.30 0.02 -15.16
N PHE A 72 -18.38 0.65 -15.90
CA PHE A 72 -18.74 1.52 -17.04
C PHE A 72 -19.25 0.72 -18.25
N LYS A 73 -18.68 -0.46 -18.55
CA LYS A 73 -19.09 -1.33 -19.67
C LYS A 73 -20.40 -2.07 -19.40
N GLY A 74 -20.65 -2.48 -18.14
CA GLY A 74 -21.88 -3.18 -17.75
C GLY A 74 -23.11 -2.28 -17.64
N GLY A 75 -22.90 -0.95 -17.60
CA GLY A 75 -23.89 0.03 -17.17
C GLY A 75 -24.25 -0.17 -15.70
N PHE A 76 -24.61 0.90 -14.99
CA PHE A 76 -25.31 0.77 -13.70
C PHE A 76 -26.64 0.06 -13.93
N ARG A 77 -26.64 -1.28 -14.02
CA ARG A 77 -27.86 -2.06 -13.84
C ARG A 77 -28.24 -1.88 -12.38
N ARG A 78 -29.02 -0.82 -12.10
CA ARG A 78 -29.82 -0.71 -10.89
C ARG A 78 -30.65 -2.00 -10.81
N GLN A 79 -30.16 -2.98 -10.06
CA GLN A 79 -31.06 -3.95 -9.46
C GLN A 79 -31.66 -3.25 -8.25
N VAL A 80 -32.94 -2.94 -8.42
CA VAL A 80 -33.93 -2.62 -7.38
C VAL A 80 -33.94 -3.69 -6.30
#